data_AF-A0A6J8CVX0-F1
#
_entry.id   AF-A0A6J8CVX0-F1
#
_cell.length_a   1.000
_cell.length_b   1.000
_cell.length_c   1.000
_cell.angle_alpha   90.00
_cell.angle_beta   90.00
_cell.angle_gamma   90.00
#
_symmetry.space_group_name_H-M   'P 1'
#
loop_
_entity.id
_entity.type
_entity.pdbx_description
1 polymer ?
#
loop_
_entity_poly.entity_id
_entity_poly.type
_entity_poly.pdbx_seq_one_letter_code
_entity_poly.pdbx_strand_id
1 'polypeptide(L)'
;MLKDIVKYHEMWETKKEKSGKNSFAEEKRAMVLEFLFRVQQGEGIGLNDQGTFEEVFNAEMKTFEKRGRKRDRSESEEDSSGKKIRKELLSNELVNEQTSNEQVNEEESLPNSLEAEDYILENSVDKVNSEDNKKTETINLLRGYWHLKNEWKKLSDKEQSVYDGAIDVETCIQECHEILMHDLLDENKTPPGKFSVLPRSTSFAGQEFHYPSYATEGIAFQAVDTLVMEYNKMLVEISRNENKHEKLECFLKCATVMLFGFLTLHPFSDGNGRLARLLCSNCLKLFCPFPTAIYDVFSPSNREDYLTALVNAAQGLEIGSDQIKYEEDAIKEAELILEQKPKELSSLIIESNWFTWRQFLHRIGVDIKLFEFEKKTQEISAS
;
A
#
# COMPACT_ATOMS: atom_id res chain seq x y z
N MET A 1 -7.30 -1.04 -23.64
CA MET A 1 -6.84 -1.21 -22.25
C MET A 1 -7.35 -2.51 -21.64
N LEU A 2 -8.52 -2.60 -20.98
CA LEU A 2 -8.95 -3.81 -20.23
C LEU A 2 -8.83 -5.16 -20.97
N LYS A 3 -9.35 -5.26 -22.21
CA LYS A 3 -9.25 -6.48 -23.02
C LYS A 3 -7.81 -6.84 -23.38
N ASP A 4 -6.95 -5.84 -23.52
CA ASP A 4 -5.53 -6.02 -23.81
C ASP A 4 -4.76 -6.45 -22.55
N ILE A 5 -5.12 -5.95 -21.36
CA ILE A 5 -4.51 -6.38 -20.08
C ILE A 5 -4.75 -7.88 -19.85
N VAL A 6 -5.97 -8.39 -20.06
CA VAL A 6 -6.24 -9.84 -19.98
C VAL A 6 -5.39 -10.61 -20.99
N LYS A 7 -5.32 -10.15 -22.25
CA LYS A 7 -4.48 -10.74 -23.28
C LYS A 7 -2.98 -10.70 -22.91
N TYR A 8 -2.49 -9.61 -22.32
CA TYR A 8 -1.11 -9.46 -21.87
C TYR A 8 -0.77 -10.43 -20.74
N HIS A 9 -1.68 -10.63 -19.79
CA HIS A 9 -1.58 -11.65 -18.76
C HIS A 9 -1.51 -13.07 -19.35
N GLU A 10 -2.36 -13.40 -20.33
CA GLU A 10 -2.33 -14.70 -21.03
C GLU A 10 -1.05 -14.92 -21.85
N MET A 11 -0.55 -13.87 -22.52
CA MET A 11 0.74 -13.90 -23.22
C MET A 11 1.91 -14.10 -22.25
N TRP A 12 1.85 -13.48 -21.06
CA TRP A 12 2.82 -13.66 -19.98
C TRP A 12 2.81 -15.09 -19.42
N GLU A 13 1.66 -15.64 -19.03
CA GLU A 13 1.59 -17.00 -18.48
C GLU A 13 2.08 -18.03 -19.51
N THR A 14 1.71 -17.87 -20.79
CA THR A 14 2.21 -18.70 -21.91
C THR A 14 3.75 -18.62 -22.08
N LYS A 15 4.37 -17.49 -21.75
CA LYS A 15 5.83 -17.27 -21.83
C LYS A 15 6.54 -17.81 -20.57
N LYS A 16 5.95 -17.59 -19.39
CA LYS A 16 6.35 -18.10 -18.07
C LYS A 16 6.46 -19.62 -18.04
N GLU A 17 5.46 -20.34 -18.57
CA GLU A 17 5.48 -21.80 -18.69
C GLU A 17 6.65 -22.30 -19.54
N LYS A 18 6.91 -21.65 -20.68
CA LYS A 18 7.94 -22.08 -21.66
C LYS A 18 9.37 -21.81 -21.21
N SER A 19 9.60 -20.72 -20.48
CA SER A 19 10.95 -20.30 -20.06
C SER A 19 11.29 -20.69 -18.62
N GLY A 20 10.33 -21.11 -17.79
CA GLY A 20 10.55 -21.52 -16.41
C GLY A 20 10.56 -20.36 -15.40
N LYS A 21 10.31 -20.68 -14.12
CA LYS A 21 9.95 -19.71 -13.06
C LYS A 21 10.98 -18.58 -12.82
N ASN A 22 12.28 -18.85 -13.00
CA ASN A 22 13.35 -17.90 -12.64
C ASN A 22 13.77 -16.98 -13.80
N SER A 23 13.37 -17.29 -15.03
CA SER A 23 13.88 -16.66 -16.26
C SER A 23 13.34 -15.25 -16.53
N PHE A 24 12.71 -14.64 -15.53
CA PHE A 24 12.15 -13.28 -15.54
C PHE A 24 12.43 -12.52 -14.24
N ALA A 25 13.43 -12.98 -13.46
CA ALA A 25 13.73 -12.40 -12.16
C ALA A 25 14.30 -10.97 -12.28
N GLU A 26 15.08 -10.71 -13.32
CA GLU A 26 15.75 -9.42 -13.55
C GLU A 26 14.78 -8.36 -14.06
N GLU A 27 13.86 -8.71 -14.97
CA GLU A 27 12.83 -7.80 -15.46
C GLU A 27 11.81 -7.48 -14.37
N LYS A 28 11.38 -8.46 -13.58
CA LYS A 28 10.53 -8.21 -12.40
C LYS A 28 11.21 -7.31 -11.38
N ARG A 29 12.51 -7.51 -11.14
CA ARG A 29 13.34 -6.65 -10.28
C ARG A 29 13.42 -5.22 -10.82
N ALA A 30 13.57 -5.05 -12.13
CA ALA A 30 13.54 -3.74 -12.78
C ALA A 30 12.18 -3.05 -12.64
N MET A 31 11.05 -3.75 -12.85
CA MET A 31 9.71 -3.17 -12.64
C MET A 31 9.47 -2.78 -11.17
N VAL A 32 10.01 -3.53 -10.20
CA VAL A 32 9.92 -3.20 -8.77
C VAL A 32 10.73 -1.93 -8.43
N LEU A 33 11.96 -1.83 -8.95
CA LEU A 33 12.81 -0.66 -8.78
C LEU A 33 12.15 0.59 -9.38
N GLU A 34 11.65 0.47 -10.62
CA GLU A 34 10.94 1.52 -11.34
C GLU A 34 9.69 1.99 -10.57
N PHE A 35 8.83 1.06 -10.13
CA PHE A 35 7.66 1.37 -9.30
C PHE A 35 8.03 2.13 -8.01
N LEU A 36 9.00 1.64 -7.24
CA LEU A 36 9.35 2.25 -5.96
C LEU A 36 9.97 3.63 -6.14
N PHE A 37 10.76 3.84 -7.19
CA PHE A 37 11.25 5.16 -7.57
C PHE A 37 10.08 6.11 -7.90
N ARG A 38 9.07 5.68 -8.68
CA ARG A 38 7.87 6.50 -8.97
C ARG A 38 7.02 6.79 -7.73
N VAL A 39 6.83 5.82 -6.82
CA VAL A 39 6.12 6.04 -5.55
C VAL A 39 6.79 7.13 -4.71
N GLN A 40 8.11 7.24 -4.77
CA GLN A 40 8.88 8.25 -4.06
C GLN A 40 8.83 9.61 -4.78
N GLN A 41 9.07 9.63 -6.10
CA GLN A 41 8.99 10.85 -6.92
C GLN A 41 7.61 11.52 -6.88
N GLY A 42 6.53 10.74 -6.73
CA GLY A 42 5.16 11.26 -6.64
C GLY A 42 4.86 12.14 -5.42
N GLU A 43 5.67 12.06 -4.35
CA GLU A 43 5.59 12.97 -3.20
C GLU A 43 6.61 14.13 -3.28
N GLY A 44 7.60 14.06 -4.19
CA GLY A 44 8.74 14.99 -4.21
C GLY A 44 9.82 14.71 -3.16
N ILE A 45 9.86 13.49 -2.61
CA ILE A 45 10.69 13.10 -1.46
C ILE A 45 11.82 12.13 -1.84
N GLY A 46 12.70 11.82 -0.89
CA GLY A 46 13.76 10.81 -1.02
C GLY A 46 14.83 11.10 -2.09
N LEU A 47 15.63 10.09 -2.42
CA LEU A 47 16.66 10.15 -3.46
C LEU A 47 16.05 10.38 -4.86
N ASN A 48 16.36 11.51 -5.50
CA ASN A 48 15.83 11.89 -6.81
C ASN A 48 16.67 11.43 -8.01
N ASP A 49 17.94 11.06 -7.80
CA ASP A 49 18.75 10.38 -8.81
C ASP A 49 18.42 8.87 -8.86
N GLN A 50 18.11 8.39 -10.06
CA GLN A 50 17.80 6.98 -10.31
C GLN A 50 19.01 6.06 -10.08
N GLY A 51 20.24 6.52 -10.34
CA GLY A 51 21.45 5.73 -10.09
C GLY A 51 21.68 5.47 -8.60
N THR A 52 21.63 6.54 -7.80
CA THR A 52 21.77 6.51 -6.35
C THR A 52 20.63 5.74 -5.68
N PHE A 53 19.39 5.87 -6.18
CA PHE A 53 18.27 5.03 -5.77
C PHE A 53 18.53 3.55 -6.09
N GLU A 54 19.03 3.23 -7.28
CA GLU A 54 19.38 1.86 -7.65
C GLU A 54 20.52 1.30 -6.76
N GLU A 55 21.53 2.09 -6.40
CA GLU A 55 22.57 1.64 -5.47
C GLU A 55 22.01 1.27 -4.08
N VAL A 56 21.11 2.09 -3.53
CA VAL A 56 20.43 1.82 -2.25
C VAL A 56 19.52 0.60 -2.35
N PHE A 57 18.76 0.46 -3.44
CA PHE A 57 17.97 -0.75 -3.74
C PHE A 57 18.85 -2.00 -3.81
N ASN A 58 19.98 -1.91 -4.53
CA ASN A 58 20.96 -2.96 -4.68
C ASN A 58 21.67 -3.32 -3.35
N ALA A 59 21.75 -2.40 -2.39
CA ALA A 59 22.27 -2.63 -1.05
C ALA A 59 21.24 -3.35 -0.16
N GLU A 60 20.03 -2.80 -0.01
CA GLU A 60 19.01 -3.41 0.87
C GLU A 60 18.51 -4.77 0.37
N MET A 61 18.44 -5.01 -0.95
CA MET A 61 18.18 -6.35 -1.49
C MET A 61 19.19 -7.39 -0.96
N LYS A 62 20.49 -7.05 -0.91
CA LYS A 62 21.53 -7.92 -0.35
C LYS A 62 21.38 -8.09 1.16
N THR A 63 20.80 -7.12 1.88
CA THR A 63 20.43 -7.24 3.29
C THR A 63 19.27 -8.23 3.48
N PHE A 64 18.20 -8.11 2.68
CA PHE A 64 17.03 -9.00 2.73
C PHE A 64 17.40 -10.46 2.39
N GLU A 65 18.18 -10.70 1.34
CA GLU A 65 18.65 -12.05 0.99
C GLU A 65 19.49 -12.70 2.11
N LYS A 66 20.32 -11.91 2.82
CA LYS A 66 21.08 -12.39 3.98
C LYS A 66 20.20 -12.68 5.19
N ARG A 67 19.10 -11.92 5.38
CA ARG A 67 18.12 -12.14 6.47
C ARG A 67 17.30 -13.41 6.22
N GLY A 68 16.77 -13.60 5.01
CA GLY A 68 16.03 -14.81 4.63
C GLY A 68 16.84 -16.09 4.86
N ARG A 69 18.05 -16.16 4.30
CA ARG A 69 18.96 -17.32 4.46
C ARG A 69 19.41 -17.60 5.90
N LYS A 70 19.20 -16.69 6.85
CA LYS A 70 19.37 -16.95 8.29
C LYS A 70 18.11 -17.57 8.89
N ARG A 71 16.94 -17.04 8.55
CA ARG A 71 15.63 -17.54 9.02
C ARG A 71 15.38 -18.99 8.56
N ASP A 72 15.63 -19.28 7.29
CA ASP A 72 15.53 -20.63 6.72
C ASP A 72 16.42 -21.64 7.49
N ARG A 73 17.55 -21.19 8.05
CA ARG A 73 18.48 -22.02 8.83
C ARG A 73 18.00 -22.20 10.27
N SER A 74 17.63 -21.13 10.97
CA SER A 74 17.11 -21.24 12.34
C SER A 74 15.85 -22.11 12.39
N GLU A 75 14.92 -21.94 11.45
CA GLU A 75 13.71 -22.76 11.38
C GLU A 75 14.04 -24.24 11.07
N SER A 76 15.11 -24.52 10.31
CA SER A 76 15.60 -25.91 10.08
C SER A 76 16.31 -26.53 11.29
N GLU A 77 17.00 -25.72 12.11
CA GLU A 77 17.66 -26.16 13.34
C GLU A 77 16.63 -26.34 14.48
N GLU A 78 15.60 -25.49 14.54
CA GLU A 78 14.45 -25.61 15.44
C GLU A 78 13.56 -26.82 15.10
N ASP A 79 13.30 -27.12 13.82
CA ASP A 79 12.58 -28.36 13.46
C ASP A 79 13.39 -29.63 13.84
N SER A 80 14.73 -29.57 13.76
CA SER A 80 15.60 -30.69 14.16
C SER A 80 15.59 -30.96 15.68
N SER A 81 15.47 -29.90 16.49
CA SER A 81 15.52 -29.95 17.95
C SER A 81 14.11 -30.09 18.57
N GLY A 82 13.12 -29.42 18.00
CA GLY A 82 11.70 -29.56 18.31
C GLY A 82 11.19 -30.99 18.07
N LYS A 83 11.62 -31.68 17.01
CA LYS A 83 11.33 -33.12 16.81
C LYS A 83 11.91 -34.04 17.88
N LYS A 84 12.92 -33.59 18.63
CA LYS A 84 13.48 -34.29 19.79
C LYS A 84 12.66 -33.99 21.05
N ILE A 85 12.46 -32.72 21.36
CA ILE A 85 11.71 -32.23 22.54
C ILE A 85 10.25 -32.73 22.53
N ARG A 86 9.57 -32.66 21.37
CA ARG A 86 8.18 -33.12 21.21
C ARG A 86 8.03 -34.64 21.40
N LYS A 87 9.12 -35.41 21.33
CA LYS A 87 9.12 -36.86 21.62
C LYS A 87 9.33 -37.17 23.11
N GLU A 88 9.88 -36.24 23.88
CA GLU A 88 10.03 -36.38 25.35
C GLU A 88 8.79 -35.84 26.08
N LEU A 89 8.23 -34.69 25.66
CA LEU A 89 7.02 -34.11 26.26
C LEU A 89 5.76 -35.00 26.13
N LEU A 90 5.58 -35.70 25.00
CA LEU A 90 4.48 -36.65 24.79
C LEU A 90 4.50 -37.88 25.73
N SER A 91 5.48 -37.98 26.64
CA SER A 91 5.59 -39.05 27.64
C SER A 91 4.95 -38.71 28.99
N ASN A 92 4.83 -37.42 29.34
CA ASN A 92 4.84 -37.00 30.75
C ASN A 92 3.67 -36.13 31.23
N GLU A 93 2.82 -35.57 30.35
CA GLU A 93 1.79 -34.59 30.76
C GLU A 93 0.36 -35.14 30.64
N LEU A 94 0.02 -35.96 31.64
CA LEU A 94 -1.35 -36.18 32.13
C LEU A 94 -1.34 -35.91 33.65
N VAL A 95 -1.78 -34.72 34.10
CA VAL A 95 -2.32 -34.39 35.46
C VAL A 95 -2.47 -32.86 35.67
N ASN A 96 -3.49 -32.45 36.45
CA ASN A 96 -3.76 -31.12 37.07
C ASN A 96 -4.20 -29.89 36.23
N GLU A 97 -5.53 -29.79 36.09
CA GLU A 97 -6.44 -28.69 36.52
C GLU A 97 -5.92 -27.33 37.06
N GLN A 98 -6.64 -26.26 36.67
CA GLN A 98 -7.16 -25.08 37.45
C GLN A 98 -6.19 -24.25 38.34
N THR A 99 -6.26 -22.92 38.47
CA THR A 99 -7.30 -21.89 38.16
C THR A 99 -6.57 -20.57 37.74
N SER A 100 -7.03 -19.30 37.76
CA SER A 100 -8.26 -18.54 38.15
C SER A 100 -8.25 -17.14 37.49
N ASN A 101 -9.37 -16.40 37.59
CA ASN A 101 -9.48 -14.98 37.17
C ASN A 101 -8.76 -14.01 38.10
N GLU A 102 -8.38 -12.83 37.58
CA GLU A 102 -8.49 -11.55 38.32
C GLU A 102 -8.76 -10.39 37.34
N GLN A 103 -9.38 -9.29 37.81
CA GLN A 103 -9.73 -8.12 37.00
C GLN A 103 -8.97 -6.88 37.52
N VAL A 104 -8.60 -5.97 36.61
CA VAL A 104 -8.23 -4.59 36.96
C VAL A 104 -8.97 -3.64 36.03
N ASN A 105 -9.72 -2.71 36.60
CA ASN A 105 -10.16 -1.48 35.94
C ASN A 105 -9.15 -0.39 36.33
N GLU A 106 -8.81 0.50 35.41
CA GLU A 106 -8.29 1.82 35.76
C GLU A 106 -8.85 2.86 34.77
N GLU A 107 -9.57 3.84 35.30
CA GLU A 107 -10.02 5.03 34.58
C GLU A 107 -8.92 6.08 34.70
N GLU A 108 -8.52 6.73 33.59
CA GLU A 108 -7.69 7.94 33.68
C GLU A 108 -8.25 9.08 32.82
N SER A 109 -8.16 10.31 33.33
CA SER A 109 -9.04 11.41 32.96
C SER A 109 -8.43 12.38 31.94
N LEU A 110 -9.20 12.72 30.91
CA LEU A 110 -8.87 13.77 29.93
C LEU A 110 -8.79 15.17 30.58
N PRO A 111 -7.71 15.94 30.35
CA PRO A 111 -7.69 17.38 30.62
C PRO A 111 -8.33 18.16 29.45
N ASN A 112 -9.36 18.94 29.73
CA ASN A 112 -9.86 19.96 28.80
C ASN A 112 -8.96 21.20 28.83
N SER A 113 -8.55 21.72 27.67
CA SER A 113 -8.91 23.10 27.24
C SER A 113 -8.26 23.48 25.90
N LEU A 114 -8.95 24.40 25.21
CA LEU A 114 -8.51 25.03 23.97
C LEU A 114 -7.39 26.04 24.26
N GLU A 115 -6.34 26.04 23.44
CA GLU A 115 -5.87 27.24 22.72
C GLU A 115 -4.80 26.81 21.69
N ALA A 116 -5.01 27.19 20.43
CA ALA A 116 -4.09 26.94 19.33
C ALA A 116 -4.11 28.15 18.40
N GLU A 117 -2.95 28.74 18.11
CA GLU A 117 -2.72 29.65 16.98
C GLU A 117 -1.21 29.90 16.77
N ASP A 118 -0.80 29.96 15.51
CA ASP A 118 0.39 30.62 14.95
C ASP A 118 1.74 30.58 15.71
N TYR A 119 2.47 29.47 15.59
CA TYR A 119 3.94 29.50 15.62
C TYR A 119 4.61 28.39 14.79
N ILE A 120 5.90 28.58 14.48
CA ILE A 120 6.78 27.67 13.69
C ILE A 120 6.47 27.61 12.19
N LEU A 121 6.62 28.75 11.49
CA LEU A 121 6.69 28.79 10.02
C LEU A 121 7.92 29.59 9.53
N GLU A 122 9.12 29.20 9.98
CA GLU A 122 10.40 29.64 9.37
C GLU A 122 11.61 28.77 9.78
N ASN A 123 11.69 28.28 11.03
CA ASN A 123 12.88 27.59 11.57
C ASN A 123 12.99 26.07 11.30
N SER A 124 12.08 25.45 10.55
CA SER A 124 12.05 23.99 10.32
C SER A 124 12.73 23.53 9.02
N VAL A 125 12.91 24.44 8.04
CA VAL A 125 13.26 24.12 6.64
C VAL A 125 14.59 23.38 6.52
N ASP A 126 15.62 23.79 7.26
CA ASP A 126 16.99 23.24 7.17
C ASP A 126 17.13 21.83 7.74
N LYS A 127 16.18 21.36 8.57
CA LYS A 127 16.25 20.04 9.22
C LYS A 127 15.57 18.92 8.42
N VAL A 128 14.58 19.27 7.59
CA VAL A 128 13.73 18.29 6.89
C VAL A 128 14.37 17.79 5.57
N ASN A 129 15.20 18.60 4.92
CA ASN A 129 15.67 18.34 3.55
C ASN A 129 17.09 17.74 3.43
N SER A 130 17.60 17.13 4.51
CA SER A 130 18.94 16.52 4.53
C SER A 130 19.04 15.33 3.56
N GLU A 131 20.25 15.06 3.05
CA GLU A 131 20.49 13.90 2.18
C GLU A 131 20.33 12.57 2.94
N ASP A 132 20.62 12.58 4.25
CA ASP A 132 20.40 11.43 5.13
C ASP A 132 18.90 11.16 5.33
N ASN A 133 18.05 12.19 5.49
CA ASN A 133 16.60 12.03 5.56
C ASN A 133 16.08 11.37 4.27
N LYS A 134 16.48 11.90 3.09
CA LYS A 134 16.08 11.37 1.78
C LYS A 134 16.46 9.91 1.61
N LYS A 135 17.65 9.54 2.08
CA LYS A 135 18.14 8.16 2.06
C LYS A 135 17.37 7.26 3.03
N THR A 136 17.01 7.75 4.22
CA THR A 136 16.12 7.06 5.16
C THR A 136 14.73 6.84 4.55
N GLU A 137 14.15 7.85 3.90
CA GLU A 137 12.87 7.72 3.19
C GLU A 137 12.91 6.64 2.10
N THR A 138 13.96 6.63 1.27
CA THR A 138 14.17 5.57 0.28
C THR A 138 14.25 4.20 0.97
N ILE A 139 15.12 4.05 1.98
CA ILE A 139 15.33 2.78 2.71
C ILE A 139 14.04 2.27 3.36
N ASN A 140 13.27 3.16 3.99
CA ASN A 140 12.00 2.84 4.62
C ASN A 140 10.92 2.45 3.60
N LEU A 141 10.84 3.15 2.47
CA LEU A 141 9.95 2.78 1.36
C LEU A 141 10.27 1.37 0.81
N LEU A 142 11.55 1.03 0.66
CA LEU A 142 11.95 -0.33 0.31
C LEU A 142 11.50 -1.33 1.37
N ARG A 143 11.72 -1.03 2.66
CA ARG A 143 11.37 -1.92 3.77
C ARG A 143 9.87 -2.15 3.88
N GLY A 144 9.04 -1.11 3.77
CA GLY A 144 7.58 -1.22 3.78
C GLY A 144 7.05 -2.07 2.61
N TYR A 145 7.61 -1.90 1.41
CA TYR A 145 7.28 -2.76 0.27
C TYR A 145 7.62 -4.24 0.52
N TRP A 146 8.77 -4.53 1.12
CA TRP A 146 9.18 -5.90 1.44
C TRP A 146 8.41 -6.49 2.63
N HIS A 147 8.04 -5.68 3.62
CA HIS A 147 7.16 -6.05 4.72
C HIS A 147 5.82 -6.59 4.20
N LEU A 148 5.06 -5.76 3.48
CA LEU A 148 3.77 -6.14 2.90
C LEU A 148 3.85 -7.39 2.01
N LYS A 149 4.94 -7.55 1.27
CA LYS A 149 5.18 -8.75 0.44
C LYS A 149 5.41 -10.01 1.28
N ASN A 150 6.06 -9.89 2.45
CA ASN A 150 6.30 -11.00 3.36
C ASN A 150 5.02 -11.36 4.13
N GLU A 151 4.25 -10.38 4.60
CA GLU A 151 2.98 -10.60 5.31
C GLU A 151 1.97 -11.35 4.43
N TRP A 152 1.79 -10.92 3.18
CA TRP A 152 0.96 -11.69 2.23
C TRP A 152 1.48 -13.13 2.04
N LYS A 153 2.81 -13.36 1.97
CA LYS A 153 3.34 -14.74 1.88
C LYS A 153 2.99 -15.59 3.12
N LYS A 154 2.96 -15.01 4.32
CA LYS A 154 2.52 -15.72 5.54
C LYS A 154 1.03 -16.13 5.48
N LEU A 155 0.22 -15.44 4.67
CA LEU A 155 -1.18 -15.80 4.43
C LEU A 155 -1.30 -16.86 3.32
N SER A 156 -0.61 -16.69 2.19
CA SER A 156 -0.68 -17.61 1.04
C SER A 156 -0.21 -19.04 1.36
N ASP A 157 0.77 -19.17 2.26
CA ASP A 157 1.32 -20.48 2.65
C ASP A 157 0.38 -21.31 3.55
N LYS A 158 -0.75 -20.75 4.05
CA LYS A 158 -1.69 -21.41 4.98
C LYS A 158 -2.82 -22.19 4.29
N GLU A 159 -2.56 -22.80 3.13
CA GLU A 159 -3.50 -23.62 2.31
C GLU A 159 -4.82 -22.95 1.85
N GLN A 160 -5.12 -21.71 2.25
CA GLN A 160 -6.38 -21.00 1.97
C GLN A 160 -6.23 -19.90 0.91
N SER A 161 -6.14 -20.30 -0.36
CA SER A 161 -6.02 -19.42 -1.53
C SER A 161 -7.17 -18.41 -1.75
N VAL A 162 -8.23 -18.47 -0.93
CA VAL A 162 -9.34 -17.51 -0.91
C VAL A 162 -8.91 -16.16 -0.31
N TYR A 163 -7.87 -16.14 0.53
CA TYR A 163 -7.35 -14.94 1.22
C TYR A 163 -6.04 -14.40 0.63
N ASP A 164 -5.67 -14.82 -0.59
CA ASP A 164 -4.51 -14.25 -1.29
C ASP A 164 -4.70 -12.75 -1.54
N GLY A 165 -3.85 -11.93 -0.90
CA GLY A 165 -3.88 -10.47 -0.98
C GLY A 165 -4.77 -9.77 0.05
N ALA A 166 -5.34 -10.51 1.01
CA ALA A 166 -6.06 -9.93 2.14
C ALA A 166 -5.16 -8.97 2.95
N ILE A 167 -5.78 -7.92 3.48
CA ILE A 167 -5.12 -6.88 4.30
C ILE A 167 -5.59 -7.04 5.74
N ASP A 168 -4.67 -6.80 6.67
CA ASP A 168 -4.91 -6.72 8.11
C ASP A 168 -4.49 -5.33 8.63
N VAL A 169 -5.25 -4.77 9.57
CA VAL A 169 -5.05 -3.38 10.02
C VAL A 169 -3.74 -3.23 10.81
N GLU A 170 -3.44 -4.16 11.71
CA GLU A 170 -2.23 -4.08 12.53
C GLU A 170 -0.97 -4.28 11.66
N THR A 171 -0.86 -5.42 10.97
CA THR A 171 0.38 -5.82 10.27
C THR A 171 0.56 -5.15 8.90
N CYS A 172 -0.52 -4.91 8.15
CA CYS A 172 -0.42 -4.36 6.80
C CYS A 172 -0.66 -2.84 6.73
N ILE A 173 -1.24 -2.23 7.77
CA ILE A 173 -1.43 -0.77 7.82
C ILE A 173 -0.56 -0.14 8.90
N GLN A 174 -0.68 -0.53 10.17
CA GLN A 174 0.03 0.12 11.28
C GLN A 174 1.53 -0.20 11.31
N GLU A 175 1.95 -1.48 11.35
CA GLU A 175 3.37 -1.87 11.26
C GLU A 175 4.02 -1.36 9.96
N CYS A 176 3.28 -1.40 8.84
CA CYS A 176 3.82 -0.89 7.59
C CYS A 176 4.03 0.63 7.63
N HIS A 177 3.10 1.39 8.21
CA HIS A 177 3.29 2.82 8.44
C HIS A 177 4.46 3.10 9.39
N GLU A 178 4.61 2.33 10.47
CA GLU A 178 5.76 2.43 11.39
C GLU A 178 7.08 2.29 10.62
N ILE A 179 7.21 1.23 9.82
CA ILE A 179 8.39 0.96 8.98
C ILE A 179 8.62 2.08 7.95
N LEU A 180 7.56 2.65 7.38
CA LEU A 180 7.65 3.75 6.41
C LEU A 180 8.13 5.05 7.06
N MET A 181 7.64 5.39 8.27
CA MET A 181 7.88 6.67 8.95
C MET A 181 8.97 6.63 10.05
N HIS A 182 9.64 5.49 10.24
CA HIS A 182 10.72 5.30 11.20
C HIS A 182 11.85 6.34 11.02
N ASP A 183 12.21 7.04 12.10
CA ASP A 183 13.20 8.14 12.14
C ASP A 183 12.89 9.34 11.20
N LEU A 184 11.63 9.54 10.80
CA LEU A 184 11.21 10.62 9.88
C LEU A 184 10.19 11.62 10.44
N LEU A 185 9.50 11.30 11.53
CA LEU A 185 8.50 12.20 12.13
C LEU A 185 9.08 13.04 13.28
N ASP A 186 8.63 14.28 13.34
CA ASP A 186 8.90 15.25 14.40
C ASP A 186 7.98 15.04 15.62
N GLU A 187 8.45 15.46 16.80
CA GLU A 187 7.81 15.23 18.11
C GLU A 187 6.37 15.79 18.22
N ASN A 188 5.99 16.70 17.32
CA ASN A 188 4.65 17.31 17.25
C ASN A 188 3.63 16.48 16.45
N LYS A 189 4.07 15.45 15.70
CA LYS A 189 3.19 14.57 14.93
C LYS A 189 2.78 13.33 15.73
N THR A 190 1.63 12.75 15.38
CA THR A 190 1.27 11.40 15.84
C THR A 190 2.37 10.40 15.45
N PRO A 191 2.85 9.53 16.38
CA PRO A 191 3.99 8.64 16.13
C PRO A 191 3.81 7.65 14.95
N PRO A 192 4.92 7.12 14.40
CA PRO A 192 4.87 6.08 13.39
C PRO A 192 4.05 4.86 13.84
N GLY A 193 2.99 4.53 13.08
CA GLY A 193 2.13 3.37 13.31
C GLY A 193 0.87 3.67 14.12
N LYS A 194 0.73 4.90 14.63
CA LYS A 194 -0.41 5.35 15.43
C LYS A 194 -1.37 6.22 14.63
N PHE A 195 -2.67 5.90 14.66
CA PHE A 195 -3.69 6.69 13.95
C PHE A 195 -3.86 8.07 14.58
N SER A 196 -4.07 9.08 13.74
CA SER A 196 -4.03 10.49 14.13
C SER A 196 -5.39 11.01 14.59
N VAL A 197 -5.43 11.43 15.85
CA VAL A 197 -6.55 12.16 16.48
C VAL A 197 -6.48 13.68 16.29
N LEU A 198 -5.38 14.17 15.69
CA LEU A 198 -5.18 15.60 15.41
C LEU A 198 -5.99 16.01 14.17
N PRO A 199 -6.53 17.24 14.10
CA PRO A 199 -7.09 17.77 12.85
C PRO A 199 -6.03 17.78 11.74
N ARG A 200 -6.44 17.43 10.52
CA ARG A 200 -5.56 17.36 9.33
C ARG A 200 -6.28 18.01 8.15
N SER A 201 -5.59 18.85 7.38
CA SER A 201 -6.09 19.37 6.10
C SER A 201 -4.99 19.43 5.05
N THR A 202 -5.38 19.67 3.81
CA THR A 202 -4.48 19.94 2.68
C THR A 202 -5.09 20.98 1.76
N SER A 203 -4.30 21.54 0.85
CA SER A 203 -4.81 22.43 -0.20
C SER A 203 -4.41 21.98 -1.60
N PHE A 204 -5.35 22.10 -2.54
CA PHE A 204 -5.14 21.81 -3.96
C PHE A 204 -5.97 22.77 -4.81
N ALA A 205 -5.39 23.27 -5.91
CA ALA A 205 -6.01 24.27 -6.79
C ALA A 205 -6.58 25.54 -6.10
N GLY A 206 -6.14 25.85 -4.88
CA GLY A 206 -6.65 26.96 -4.07
C GLY A 206 -7.87 26.64 -3.20
N GLN A 207 -8.34 25.39 -3.20
CA GLN A 207 -9.35 24.87 -2.28
C GLN A 207 -8.66 24.14 -1.11
N GLU A 208 -9.18 24.31 0.11
CA GLU A 208 -8.81 23.51 1.29
C GLU A 208 -9.71 22.27 1.41
N PHE A 209 -9.14 21.17 1.87
CA PHE A 209 -9.79 19.89 2.12
C PHE A 209 -9.43 19.40 3.52
N HIS A 210 -10.43 19.24 4.39
CA HIS A 210 -10.24 18.69 5.73
C HIS A 210 -10.39 17.17 5.69
N TYR A 211 -9.61 16.48 6.51
CA TYR A 211 -9.67 15.03 6.68
C TYR A 211 -10.38 14.66 7.98
N PRO A 212 -10.93 13.43 8.07
CA PRO A 212 -11.58 12.93 9.28
C PRO A 212 -10.73 13.07 10.55
N SER A 213 -11.30 13.76 11.55
CA SER A 213 -10.67 13.96 12.86
C SER A 213 -11.40 13.11 13.90
N TYR A 214 -10.66 12.24 14.59
CA TYR A 214 -11.23 11.27 15.53
C TYR A 214 -10.91 11.64 16.98
N ALA A 215 -11.80 11.32 17.92
CA ALA A 215 -11.56 11.58 19.34
C ALA A 215 -10.55 10.60 19.99
N THR A 216 -10.38 9.39 19.44
CA THR A 216 -9.43 8.38 19.94
C THR A 216 -8.82 7.56 18.79
N GLU A 217 -7.70 6.89 19.04
CA GLU A 217 -7.10 5.93 18.09
C GLU A 217 -8.07 4.78 17.76
N GLY A 218 -8.87 4.32 18.73
CA GLY A 218 -9.86 3.26 18.53
C GLY A 218 -10.97 3.65 17.55
N ILE A 219 -11.49 4.88 17.63
CA ILE A 219 -12.50 5.38 16.68
C ILE A 219 -11.90 5.50 15.28
N ALA A 220 -10.63 5.93 15.16
CA ALA A 220 -9.91 5.93 13.89
C ALA A 220 -9.69 4.51 13.32
N PHE A 221 -9.40 3.53 14.19
CA PHE A 221 -9.29 2.12 13.82
C PHE A 221 -10.58 1.60 13.18
N GLN A 222 -11.76 1.88 13.75
CA GLN A 222 -13.04 1.39 13.21
C GLN A 222 -13.31 1.86 11.77
N ALA A 223 -12.95 3.11 11.43
CA ALA A 223 -13.09 3.62 10.06
C ALA A 223 -12.13 2.90 9.08
N VAL A 224 -10.89 2.65 9.50
CA VAL A 224 -9.88 1.92 8.70
C VAL A 224 -10.23 0.44 8.55
N ASP A 225 -10.72 -0.21 9.62
CA ASP A 225 -11.17 -1.60 9.58
C ASP A 225 -12.41 -1.78 8.71
N THR A 226 -13.36 -0.83 8.73
CA THR A 226 -14.52 -0.83 7.81
C THR A 226 -14.08 -0.85 6.34
N LEU A 227 -13.09 -0.03 5.97
CA LEU A 227 -12.48 -0.03 4.63
C LEU A 227 -11.76 -1.36 4.30
N VAL A 228 -11.01 -1.92 5.26
CA VAL A 228 -10.27 -3.18 5.10
C VAL A 228 -11.22 -4.38 5.00
N MET A 229 -12.30 -4.40 5.77
CA MET A 229 -13.36 -5.40 5.74
C MET A 229 -14.04 -5.43 4.37
N GLU A 230 -14.43 -4.28 3.82
CA GLU A 230 -15.05 -4.22 2.49
C GLU A 230 -14.06 -4.64 1.39
N TYR A 231 -12.79 -4.20 1.46
CA TYR A 231 -11.73 -4.67 0.58
C TYR A 231 -11.55 -6.20 0.62
N ASN A 232 -11.49 -6.79 1.82
CA ASN A 232 -11.34 -8.23 2.01
C ASN A 232 -12.59 -9.00 1.53
N LYS A 233 -13.79 -8.45 1.73
CA LYS A 233 -15.05 -8.97 1.16
C LYS A 233 -15.02 -8.94 -0.38
N MET A 234 -14.59 -7.84 -0.99
CA MET A 234 -14.40 -7.76 -2.45
C MET A 234 -13.41 -8.82 -2.94
N LEU A 235 -12.29 -9.09 -2.24
CA LEU A 235 -11.36 -10.17 -2.60
C LEU A 235 -12.01 -11.57 -2.55
N VAL A 236 -12.85 -11.84 -1.55
CA VAL A 236 -13.58 -13.12 -1.44
C VAL A 236 -14.60 -13.28 -2.58
N GLU A 237 -15.22 -12.21 -3.04
CA GLU A 237 -16.07 -12.21 -4.24
C GLU A 237 -15.25 -12.38 -5.53
N ILE A 238 -14.12 -11.69 -5.65
CA ILE A 238 -13.20 -11.79 -6.79
C ILE A 238 -12.63 -13.20 -6.92
N SER A 239 -12.20 -13.84 -5.83
CA SER A 239 -11.60 -15.18 -5.87
C SER A 239 -12.57 -16.21 -6.45
N ARG A 240 -13.87 -16.10 -6.13
CA ARG A 240 -14.98 -16.92 -6.62
C ARG A 240 -15.38 -16.65 -8.09
N ASN A 241 -14.99 -15.54 -8.70
CA ASN A 241 -15.34 -15.26 -10.09
C ASN A 241 -14.41 -15.99 -11.09
N GLU A 242 -14.99 -16.81 -11.98
CA GLU A 242 -14.28 -17.58 -13.02
C GLU A 242 -14.02 -16.77 -14.30
N ASN A 243 -14.80 -15.72 -14.58
CA ASN A 243 -14.63 -14.88 -15.77
C ASN A 243 -13.43 -13.93 -15.58
N LYS A 244 -12.33 -14.22 -16.30
CA LYS A 244 -11.09 -13.43 -16.29
C LYS A 244 -11.29 -11.92 -16.49
N HIS A 245 -12.25 -11.51 -17.32
CA HIS A 245 -12.51 -10.09 -17.58
C HIS A 245 -13.18 -9.40 -16.39
N GLU A 246 -14.23 -10.00 -15.83
CA GLU A 246 -14.89 -9.50 -14.62
C GLU A 246 -13.94 -9.53 -13.41
N LYS A 247 -13.15 -10.61 -13.26
CA LYS A 247 -12.14 -10.75 -12.21
C LYS A 247 -11.11 -9.61 -12.26
N LEU A 248 -10.61 -9.27 -13.46
CA LEU A 248 -9.73 -8.11 -13.67
C LEU A 248 -10.43 -6.79 -13.31
N GLU A 249 -11.64 -6.56 -13.81
CA GLU A 249 -12.38 -5.34 -13.49
C GLU A 249 -12.63 -5.17 -11.99
N CYS A 250 -12.91 -6.27 -11.28
CA CYS A 250 -13.14 -6.24 -9.84
C CYS A 250 -11.84 -6.08 -9.05
N PHE A 251 -10.69 -6.63 -9.48
CA PHE A 251 -9.39 -6.26 -8.91
C PHE A 251 -9.09 -4.76 -9.08
N LEU A 252 -9.39 -4.19 -10.25
CA LEU A 252 -9.17 -2.76 -10.50
C LEU A 252 -10.11 -1.88 -9.65
N LYS A 253 -11.39 -2.26 -9.50
CA LYS A 253 -12.34 -1.61 -8.57
C LYS A 253 -11.81 -1.70 -7.12
N CYS A 254 -11.41 -2.88 -6.66
CA CYS A 254 -10.87 -3.14 -5.32
C CYS A 254 -9.62 -2.30 -5.02
N ALA A 255 -8.67 -2.23 -5.96
CA ALA A 255 -7.48 -1.39 -5.86
C ALA A 255 -7.81 0.11 -5.84
N THR A 256 -8.86 0.55 -6.57
CA THR A 256 -9.30 1.96 -6.57
C THR A 256 -10.03 2.32 -5.27
N VAL A 257 -10.87 1.41 -4.74
CA VAL A 257 -11.57 1.58 -3.46
C VAL A 257 -10.57 1.69 -2.30
N MET A 258 -9.60 0.77 -2.22
CA MET A 258 -8.53 0.83 -1.21
C MET A 258 -7.72 2.12 -1.32
N LEU A 259 -7.34 2.53 -2.53
CA LEU A 259 -6.60 3.78 -2.76
C LEU A 259 -7.39 5.03 -2.34
N PHE A 260 -8.61 5.19 -2.86
CA PHE A 260 -9.43 6.37 -2.61
C PHE A 260 -9.87 6.43 -1.14
N GLY A 261 -10.38 5.32 -0.61
CA GLY A 261 -10.84 5.24 0.77
C GLY A 261 -9.75 5.57 1.76
N PHE A 262 -8.56 4.97 1.61
CA PHE A 262 -7.46 5.20 2.54
C PHE A 262 -6.95 6.65 2.50
N LEU A 263 -6.88 7.26 1.32
CA LEU A 263 -6.45 8.66 1.17
C LEU A 263 -7.47 9.68 1.68
N THR A 264 -8.75 9.30 1.69
CA THR A 264 -9.87 10.13 2.14
C THR A 264 -10.06 10.04 3.66
N LEU A 265 -9.91 8.85 4.25
CA LEU A 265 -9.78 8.67 5.71
C LEU A 265 -8.50 9.32 6.28
N HIS A 266 -7.43 9.29 5.48
CA HIS A 266 -6.13 9.90 5.78
C HIS A 266 -5.62 9.61 7.21
N PRO A 267 -5.56 8.33 7.64
CA PRO A 267 -5.61 7.97 9.07
C PRO A 267 -4.31 8.27 9.85
N PHE A 268 -3.21 8.63 9.20
CA PHE A 268 -1.93 8.97 9.85
C PHE A 268 -1.57 10.46 9.74
N SER A 269 -0.58 10.89 10.52
CA SER A 269 -0.03 12.26 10.56
C SER A 269 0.82 12.64 9.33
N ASP A 270 1.36 11.63 8.63
CA ASP A 270 2.16 11.74 7.41
C ASP A 270 2.02 10.40 6.65
N GLY A 271 2.80 10.15 5.60
CA GLY A 271 2.98 8.81 5.03
C GLY A 271 1.80 8.23 4.25
N ASN A 272 0.58 8.77 4.42
CA ASN A 272 -0.66 8.23 3.85
C ASN A 272 -0.56 8.00 2.34
N GLY A 273 -0.01 8.96 1.59
CA GLY A 273 0.21 8.83 0.15
C GLY A 273 1.14 7.67 -0.23
N ARG A 274 2.24 7.52 0.49
CA ARG A 274 3.23 6.42 0.30
C ARG A 274 2.56 5.07 0.54
N LEU A 275 1.87 4.92 1.67
CA LEU A 275 1.22 3.67 2.07
C LEU A 275 0.06 3.31 1.13
N ALA A 276 -0.83 4.24 0.81
CA ALA A 276 -1.95 4.00 -0.11
C ALA A 276 -1.49 3.48 -1.49
N ARG A 277 -0.36 3.98 -2.01
CA ARG A 277 0.23 3.48 -3.26
C ARG A 277 0.83 2.07 -3.13
N LEU A 278 1.40 1.72 -1.98
CA LEU A 278 1.83 0.35 -1.72
C LEU A 278 0.63 -0.62 -1.60
N LEU A 279 -0.41 -0.25 -0.86
CA LEU A 279 -1.63 -1.04 -0.69
C LEU A 279 -2.37 -1.24 -2.03
N CYS A 280 -2.59 -0.15 -2.78
CA CYS A 280 -3.15 -0.19 -4.13
C CYS A 280 -2.34 -1.14 -5.04
N SER A 281 -1.01 -0.99 -5.09
CA SER A 281 -0.18 -1.89 -5.88
C SER A 281 -0.15 -3.34 -5.37
N ASN A 282 -0.42 -3.60 -4.09
CA ASN A 282 -0.53 -4.98 -3.59
C ASN A 282 -1.77 -5.67 -4.14
N CYS A 283 -2.92 -4.99 -4.16
CA CYS A 283 -4.13 -5.51 -4.81
C CYS A 283 -3.86 -5.83 -6.29
N LEU A 284 -3.17 -4.94 -7.02
CA LEU A 284 -2.84 -5.16 -8.43
C LEU A 284 -1.88 -6.35 -8.67
N LYS A 285 -1.03 -6.73 -7.72
CA LYS A 285 -0.14 -7.92 -7.82
C LYS A 285 -0.91 -9.24 -7.91
N LEU A 286 -2.20 -9.27 -7.58
CA LEU A 286 -3.05 -10.46 -7.68
C LEU A 286 -3.37 -10.85 -9.15
N PHE A 287 -3.13 -9.94 -10.10
CA PHE A 287 -3.11 -10.26 -11.53
C PHE A 287 -1.84 -9.78 -12.26
N CYS A 288 -1.02 -8.92 -11.66
CA CYS A 288 0.23 -8.44 -12.26
C CYS A 288 1.47 -9.15 -11.69
N PRO A 289 2.41 -9.64 -12.54
CA PRO A 289 3.65 -10.26 -12.08
C PRO A 289 4.70 -9.26 -11.55
N PHE A 290 4.32 -7.98 -11.45
CA PHE A 290 5.09 -6.79 -11.03
C PHE A 290 4.15 -5.79 -10.30
N PRO A 291 4.67 -4.89 -9.45
CA PRO A 291 3.89 -3.76 -8.93
C PRO A 291 3.62 -2.70 -10.00
N THR A 292 2.55 -1.91 -9.85
CA THR A 292 2.11 -0.89 -10.82
C THR A 292 1.87 0.44 -10.10
N ALA A 293 2.33 1.55 -10.69
CA ALA A 293 2.01 2.90 -10.20
C ALA A 293 0.59 3.33 -10.62
N ILE A 294 0.07 4.43 -10.07
CA ILE A 294 -1.25 4.99 -10.47
C ILE A 294 -1.13 5.81 -11.76
N TYR A 295 0.01 6.48 -11.91
CA TYR A 295 0.50 7.13 -13.12
C TYR A 295 1.98 6.74 -13.29
N ASP A 296 2.43 6.54 -14.52
CA ASP A 296 3.74 5.98 -14.86
C ASP A 296 4.38 6.82 -16.00
N VAL A 297 5.70 6.79 -16.16
CA VAL A 297 6.37 7.52 -17.27
C VAL A 297 6.09 6.93 -18.64
N PHE A 298 5.46 5.75 -18.69
CA PHE A 298 4.96 5.15 -19.92
C PHE A 298 3.55 5.64 -20.28
N SER A 299 2.78 6.19 -19.32
CA SER A 299 1.46 6.79 -19.56
C SER A 299 1.55 8.29 -19.84
N PRO A 300 0.63 8.88 -20.62
CA PRO A 300 0.50 10.33 -20.71
C PRO A 300 -0.01 10.98 -19.42
N SER A 301 -0.74 10.24 -18.57
CA SER A 301 -1.20 10.72 -17.27
C SER A 301 -0.08 11.09 -16.30
N ASN A 302 -0.30 12.14 -15.51
CA ASN A 302 0.68 12.74 -14.61
C ASN A 302 0.14 12.97 -13.18
N ARG A 303 0.98 13.56 -12.29
CA ARG A 303 0.64 13.82 -10.89
C ARG A 303 -0.58 14.75 -10.73
N GLU A 304 -0.74 15.74 -11.60
CA GLU A 304 -1.85 16.69 -11.53
C GLU A 304 -3.17 16.03 -11.91
N ASP A 305 -3.17 15.14 -12.91
CA ASP A 305 -4.35 14.35 -13.29
C ASP A 305 -4.80 13.45 -12.13
N TYR A 306 -3.84 12.87 -11.40
CA TYR A 306 -4.08 12.06 -10.21
C TYR A 306 -4.67 12.86 -9.04
N LEU A 307 -4.15 14.04 -8.73
CA LEU A 307 -4.71 14.89 -7.68
C LEU A 307 -6.10 15.44 -8.06
N THR A 308 -6.27 15.82 -9.32
CA THR A 308 -7.57 16.22 -9.88
C THR A 308 -8.60 15.09 -9.77
N ALA A 309 -8.23 13.86 -10.13
CA ALA A 309 -9.10 12.69 -10.03
C ALA A 309 -9.46 12.30 -8.59
N LEU A 310 -8.59 12.57 -7.61
CA LEU A 310 -8.92 12.42 -6.18
C LEU A 310 -9.90 13.49 -5.71
N VAL A 311 -9.65 14.76 -6.05
CA VAL A 311 -10.52 15.89 -5.68
C VAL A 311 -11.90 15.76 -6.32
N ASN A 312 -11.99 15.40 -7.61
CA ASN A 312 -13.26 15.14 -8.29
C ASN A 312 -14.02 13.95 -7.70
N ALA A 313 -13.33 12.97 -7.10
CA ALA A 313 -13.96 11.86 -6.40
C ALA A 313 -14.41 12.20 -4.96
N ALA A 314 -13.79 13.21 -4.34
CA ALA A 314 -14.18 13.71 -3.01
C ALA A 314 -15.23 14.84 -3.05
N GLN A 315 -15.51 15.42 -4.23
CA GLN A 315 -16.55 16.45 -4.38
C GLN A 315 -17.92 15.93 -3.94
N GLY A 316 -18.52 16.59 -2.94
CA GLY A 316 -19.80 16.20 -2.35
C GLY A 316 -19.70 15.24 -1.16
N LEU A 317 -18.50 14.86 -0.72
CA LEU A 317 -18.29 14.27 0.60
C LEU A 317 -18.27 15.38 1.66
N GLU A 318 -19.32 15.47 2.47
CA GLU A 318 -19.36 16.31 3.68
C GLU A 318 -18.71 15.56 4.84
N ILE A 319 -17.37 15.46 4.82
CA ILE A 319 -16.55 14.71 5.80
C ILE A 319 -15.57 15.64 6.52
N GLY A 320 -15.11 15.23 7.71
CA GLY A 320 -14.05 15.95 8.45
C GLY A 320 -14.40 17.37 8.92
N SER A 321 -15.69 17.73 8.91
CA SER A 321 -16.20 19.04 9.38
C SER A 321 -16.25 19.16 10.91
N ASP A 322 -16.49 18.05 11.60
CA ASP A 322 -16.56 17.92 13.05
C ASP A 322 -15.66 16.77 13.54
N GLN A 323 -15.25 16.80 14.81
CA GLN A 323 -14.53 15.67 15.41
C GLN A 323 -15.48 14.52 15.74
N ILE A 324 -15.21 13.35 15.15
CA ILE A 324 -15.97 12.10 15.33
C ILE A 324 -15.68 11.52 16.71
N LYS A 325 -16.75 11.31 17.49
CA LYS A 325 -16.70 10.92 18.92
C LYS A 325 -17.25 9.53 19.23
N TYR A 326 -17.84 8.86 18.24
CA TYR A 326 -18.50 7.56 18.37
C TYR A 326 -18.08 6.63 17.24
N GLU A 327 -17.98 5.34 17.53
CA GLU A 327 -17.54 4.33 16.57
C GLU A 327 -18.54 4.19 15.41
N GLU A 328 -19.84 4.28 15.71
CA GLU A 328 -20.91 4.19 14.72
C GLU A 328 -20.87 5.35 13.71
N ASP A 329 -20.36 6.51 14.08
CA ASP A 329 -20.21 7.65 13.17
C ASP A 329 -18.95 7.50 12.29
N ALA A 330 -17.87 6.93 12.84
CA ALA A 330 -16.67 6.59 12.07
C ALA A 330 -16.94 5.50 11.02
N ILE A 331 -17.78 4.51 11.35
CA ILE A 331 -18.25 3.48 10.41
C ILE A 331 -19.09 4.12 9.30
N LYS A 332 -20.08 4.97 9.62
CA LYS A 332 -20.91 5.66 8.60
C LYS A 332 -20.09 6.51 7.64
N GLU A 333 -19.06 7.20 8.14
CA GLU A 333 -18.21 8.03 7.28
C GLU A 333 -17.36 7.16 6.33
N ALA A 334 -16.83 6.04 6.82
CA ALA A 334 -16.17 5.05 5.97
C ALA A 334 -17.15 4.43 4.94
N GLU A 335 -18.39 4.13 5.31
CA GLU A 335 -19.44 3.66 4.39
C GLU A 335 -19.75 4.72 3.30
N LEU A 336 -19.90 5.99 3.67
CA LEU A 336 -20.14 7.10 2.72
C LEU A 336 -18.99 7.26 1.70
N ILE A 337 -17.74 7.02 2.14
CA ILE A 337 -16.55 6.99 1.30
C ILE A 337 -16.55 5.76 0.39
N LEU A 338 -16.98 4.59 0.88
CA LEU A 338 -17.12 3.34 0.11
C LEU A 338 -18.23 3.40 -0.95
N GLU A 339 -19.28 4.20 -0.75
CA GLU A 339 -20.32 4.41 -1.77
C GLU A 339 -19.80 5.13 -3.03
N GLN A 340 -18.68 5.86 -2.93
CA GLN A 340 -18.13 6.64 -4.02
C GLN A 340 -17.60 5.78 -5.17
N LYS A 341 -17.74 6.31 -6.39
CA LYS A 341 -17.34 5.65 -7.63
C LYS A 341 -16.30 6.50 -8.37
N PRO A 342 -15.03 6.52 -7.90
CA PRO A 342 -13.94 7.31 -8.47
C PRO A 342 -13.52 6.83 -9.88
N LYS A 343 -14.32 7.18 -10.89
CA LYS A 343 -14.16 6.74 -12.30
C LYS A 343 -12.86 7.23 -12.92
N GLU A 344 -12.46 8.45 -12.62
CA GLU A 344 -11.23 9.06 -13.15
C GLU A 344 -10.01 8.35 -12.58
N LEU A 345 -9.95 8.14 -11.26
CA LEU A 345 -8.90 7.38 -10.59
C LEU A 345 -8.84 5.92 -11.08
N SER A 346 -10.01 5.29 -11.30
CA SER A 346 -10.10 3.95 -11.92
C SER A 346 -9.47 3.94 -13.32
N SER A 347 -9.67 5.02 -14.09
CA SER A 347 -9.18 5.16 -15.46
C SER A 347 -7.66 5.36 -15.49
N LEU A 348 -7.10 6.15 -14.56
CA LEU A 348 -5.65 6.30 -14.37
C LEU A 348 -4.98 4.95 -14.05
N ILE A 349 -5.52 4.19 -13.10
CA ILE A 349 -5.03 2.85 -12.74
C ILE A 349 -5.08 1.91 -13.95
N ILE A 350 -6.16 1.93 -14.75
CA ILE A 350 -6.31 1.12 -15.97
C ILE A 350 -5.30 1.53 -17.05
N GLU A 351 -5.07 2.82 -17.25
CA GLU A 351 -4.11 3.34 -18.22
C GLU A 351 -2.68 2.97 -17.84
N SER A 352 -2.26 3.36 -16.63
CA SER A 352 -0.94 3.05 -16.09
C SER A 352 -0.65 1.56 -16.19
N ASN A 353 -1.56 0.71 -15.69
CA ASN A 353 -1.41 -0.74 -15.75
C ASN A 353 -1.28 -1.29 -17.18
N TRP A 354 -2.05 -0.75 -18.14
CA TRP A 354 -1.92 -1.13 -19.55
C TRP A 354 -0.54 -0.79 -20.12
N PHE A 355 0.01 0.38 -19.78
CA PHE A 355 1.35 0.79 -20.22
C PHE A 355 2.46 0.00 -19.52
N THR A 356 2.42 -0.18 -18.19
CA THR A 356 3.39 -1.00 -17.44
C THR A 356 3.41 -2.45 -17.95
N TRP A 357 2.25 -3.03 -18.30
CA TRP A 357 2.17 -4.35 -18.98
C TRP A 357 2.88 -4.38 -20.34
N ARG A 358 2.68 -3.35 -21.17
CA ARG A 358 3.35 -3.26 -22.49
C ARG A 358 4.87 -3.20 -22.33
N GLN A 359 5.35 -2.40 -21.38
CA GLN A 359 6.78 -2.30 -21.09
C GLN A 359 7.35 -3.62 -20.58
N PHE A 360 6.69 -4.29 -19.63
CA PHE A 360 7.14 -5.58 -19.12
C PHE A 360 7.21 -6.66 -20.21
N LEU A 361 6.16 -6.76 -21.06
CA LEU A 361 6.15 -7.73 -22.16
C LEU A 361 7.21 -7.42 -23.22
N HIS A 362 7.47 -6.14 -23.51
CA HIS A 362 8.59 -5.73 -24.37
C HIS A 362 9.95 -6.15 -23.78
N ARG A 363 10.20 -5.84 -22.49
CA ARG A 363 11.44 -6.23 -21.76
C ARG A 363 11.72 -7.74 -21.87
N ILE A 364 10.71 -8.60 -21.69
CA ILE A 364 10.88 -10.07 -21.76
C ILE A 364 10.88 -10.65 -23.19
N GLY A 365 10.96 -9.81 -24.23
CA GLY A 365 10.98 -10.25 -25.62
C GLY A 365 9.68 -10.94 -26.05
N VAL A 366 8.53 -10.30 -25.80
CA VAL A 366 7.24 -10.66 -26.39
C VAL A 366 6.85 -9.57 -27.38
N ASP A 367 6.70 -9.96 -28.66
CA ASP A 367 6.23 -9.06 -29.73
C ASP A 367 4.75 -8.71 -29.50
N ILE A 368 4.53 -7.61 -28.78
CA ILE A 368 3.33 -6.80 -28.93
C ILE A 368 3.56 -5.92 -30.15
N LYS A 369 2.81 -6.16 -31.23
CA LYS A 369 2.66 -5.18 -32.31
C LYS A 369 2.30 -3.83 -31.71
N LEU A 370 3.24 -2.89 -31.71
CA LEU A 370 2.98 -1.52 -31.30
C LEU A 370 1.97 -0.93 -32.29
N PHE A 371 0.71 -0.81 -31.85
CA PHE A 371 -0.27 0.01 -32.55
C PHE A 371 0.25 1.44 -32.62
N GLU A 372 0.07 2.09 -33.78
CA GLU A 372 0.66 3.38 -34.15
C GLU A 372 0.13 4.58 -33.33
N PHE A 373 0.31 4.57 -32.01
CA PHE A 373 -0.16 5.64 -31.13
C PHE A 373 0.70 6.92 -31.30
N GLU A 374 2.00 6.75 -31.52
CA GLU A 374 2.97 7.84 -31.79
C GLU A 374 2.53 8.76 -32.93
N LYS A 375 1.86 8.20 -33.94
CA LYS A 375 1.31 8.93 -35.09
C LYS A 375 0.27 9.97 -34.66
N LYS A 376 -0.63 9.59 -33.73
CA LYS A 376 -1.67 10.49 -33.24
C LYS A 376 -1.17 11.53 -32.24
N THR A 377 -0.20 11.19 -31.38
CA THR A 377 0.40 12.21 -30.49
C THR A 377 1.19 13.26 -31.28
N GLN A 378 1.80 12.89 -32.41
CA GLN A 378 2.43 13.86 -33.32
C GLN A 378 1.39 14.67 -34.12
N GLU A 379 0.30 14.06 -34.59
CA GLU A 379 -0.79 14.80 -35.27
C GLU A 379 -1.48 15.81 -34.34
N ILE A 380 -1.69 15.48 -33.06
CA ILE A 380 -2.33 16.36 -32.06
C ILE A 380 -1.39 17.47 -31.54
N SER A 381 -0.07 17.29 -31.64
CA SER A 381 0.92 18.34 -31.29
C SER A 381 1.37 19.18 -32.50
N ALA A 382 0.77 18.94 -33.68
CA ALA A 382 0.99 19.70 -34.91
C ALA A 382 -0.29 20.37 -35.45
N SER A 383 -1.36 20.44 -34.63
CA SER A 383 -2.68 21.00 -34.95
C SER A 383 -3.09 22.10 -33.97
#